data_AF-A0A067BIX6-F1
#
_entry.id   AF-A0A067BIX6-F1
#
_cell.length_a   1.000
_cell.length_b   1.000
_cell.length_c   1.000
_cell.angle_alpha   90.00
_cell.angle_beta   90.00
_cell.angle_gamma   90.00
#
_symmetry.space_group_name_H-M   'P 1'
#
loop_
_entity.id
_entity.type
_entity.pdbx_description
1 polymer ?
#
loop_
_entity_poly.entity_id
_entity_poly.type
_entity_poly.pdbx_seq_one_letter_code
_entity_poly.pdbx_strand_id
1 'polypeptide(L)'
;MFASRSQAVHRSMARHASRTFSSTETAASERLIIFDTTLRDGEQSPGATLNFQEKMHIAKGLHAMGVDVCEAGFPIASPGDFDAVSAIAQEIGPLTRAANGDLMTICGLARSTEKDIQRCYDA
;
A
#
# COMPACT_ATOMS: atom_id res chain seq x y z
N MET A 1 39.43 -58.18 -3.65
CA MET A 1 38.02 -58.52 -3.34
C MET A 1 37.74 -58.08 -1.90
N PHE A 2 36.87 -57.09 -1.76
CA PHE A 2 36.16 -56.59 -0.57
C PHE A 2 36.80 -56.53 0.84
N ALA A 3 36.90 -55.26 1.29
CA ALA A 3 36.54 -54.68 2.59
C ALA A 3 37.28 -55.11 3.87
N SER A 4 38.01 -54.14 4.44
CA SER A 4 38.49 -54.16 5.83
C SER A 4 37.91 -52.97 6.61
N ARG A 5 37.12 -53.32 7.64
CA ARG A 5 37.09 -52.78 9.01
C ARG A 5 37.17 -51.26 9.21
N SER A 6 36.27 -50.70 10.03
CA SER A 6 36.46 -50.65 11.48
C SER A 6 35.41 -49.74 12.14
N GLN A 7 34.98 -50.14 13.34
CA GLN A 7 34.03 -49.45 14.21
C GLN A 7 34.59 -48.15 14.81
N ALA A 8 33.66 -47.21 15.04
CA ALA A 8 33.54 -46.23 16.15
C ALA A 8 34.76 -45.31 16.43
N VAL A 9 34.68 -44.06 16.89
CA VAL A 9 33.81 -43.37 17.83
C VAL A 9 34.06 -41.85 17.61
N HIS A 10 33.13 -41.00 18.05
CA HIS A 10 33.39 -39.69 18.70
C HIS A 10 33.35 -38.37 17.88
N ARG A 11 32.53 -37.45 18.42
CA ARG A 11 32.56 -35.97 18.36
C ARG A 11 32.49 -35.28 16.99
N SER A 12 31.49 -34.41 16.83
CA SER A 12 31.70 -32.95 16.93
C SER A 12 30.61 -32.19 16.17
N MET A 13 30.12 -31.13 16.79
CA MET A 13 29.33 -30.08 16.16
C MET A 13 30.02 -29.48 14.91
N ALA A 14 29.15 -28.87 14.09
CA ALA A 14 29.40 -27.93 12.99
C ALA A 14 29.85 -28.51 11.64
N ARG A 15 29.03 -28.26 10.61
CA ARG A 15 29.39 -27.29 9.56
C ARG A 15 28.18 -26.98 8.67
N HIS A 16 27.99 -25.69 8.43
CA HIS A 16 27.04 -25.11 7.49
C HIS A 16 27.18 -25.79 6.12
N ALA A 17 26.18 -26.58 5.71
CA ALA A 17 26.04 -26.95 4.31
C ALA A 17 25.51 -25.72 3.58
N SER A 18 26.38 -25.09 2.78
CA SER A 18 26.03 -24.09 1.80
C SER A 18 24.85 -24.61 0.96
N ARG A 19 23.66 -24.04 1.16
CA ARG A 19 22.53 -24.28 0.27
C ARG A 19 22.79 -23.50 -1.00
N THR A 20 23.26 -24.20 -2.03
CA THR A 20 23.29 -23.70 -3.39
C THR A 20 21.84 -23.44 -3.81
N PHE A 21 21.40 -22.19 -3.78
CA PHE A 21 20.11 -21.80 -4.34
C PHE A 21 20.26 -21.80 -5.86
N SER A 22 19.62 -22.77 -6.51
CA SER A 22 19.42 -22.77 -7.96
C SER A 22 18.31 -21.77 -8.28
N SER A 23 18.69 -20.65 -8.87
CA SER A 23 17.79 -19.59 -9.31
C SER A 23 17.11 -19.98 -10.62
N THR A 24 16.02 -20.74 -10.55
CA THR A 24 15.04 -20.86 -11.65
C THR A 24 13.62 -20.91 -11.07
N GLU A 25 13.27 -19.86 -10.36
CA GLU A 25 11.88 -19.50 -10.10
C GLU A 25 11.88 -17.97 -10.23
N THR A 26 11.22 -17.43 -11.26
CA THR A 26 10.91 -16.00 -11.28
C THR A 26 10.00 -15.77 -10.08
N ALA A 27 10.61 -15.49 -8.94
CA ALA A 27 9.90 -14.99 -7.77
C ALA A 27 9.07 -13.82 -8.30
N ALA A 28 7.75 -13.96 -8.26
CA ALA A 28 6.86 -12.84 -8.48
C ALA A 28 7.40 -11.73 -7.57
N SER A 29 7.89 -10.65 -8.17
CA SER A 29 8.53 -9.57 -7.44
C SER A 29 7.58 -9.16 -6.32
N GLU A 30 8.01 -9.31 -5.07
CA GLU A 30 7.26 -8.81 -3.92
C GLU A 30 7.21 -7.29 -4.03
N ARG A 31 6.19 -6.77 -4.71
CA ARG A 31 6.00 -5.34 -4.92
C ARG A 31 5.53 -4.72 -3.61
N LEU A 32 6.32 -3.78 -3.07
CA LEU A 32 5.89 -2.91 -1.99
C LEU A 32 4.79 -1.97 -2.50
N ILE A 33 3.68 -1.89 -1.76
CA ILE A 33 2.57 -0.99 -2.04
C ILE A 33 2.58 0.12 -1.00
N ILE A 34 2.58 1.37 -1.46
CA ILE A 34 2.52 2.55 -0.59
C ILE A 34 1.05 3.00 -0.46
N PHE A 35 0.51 2.83 0.74
CA PHE A 35 -0.81 3.34 1.13
C PHE A 35 -0.62 4.61 1.96
N ASP A 36 -1.03 5.76 1.43
CA ASP A 36 -0.89 7.06 2.09
C ASP A 36 -2.23 7.50 2.73
N THR A 37 -2.17 7.92 4.00
CA THR A 37 -3.32 8.38 4.79
C THR A 37 -3.28 9.87 5.13
N THR A 38 -2.45 10.67 4.43
CA THR A 38 -2.25 12.09 4.73
C THR A 38 -3.57 12.88 4.70
N LEU A 39 -4.46 12.58 3.75
CA LEU A 39 -5.71 13.31 3.56
C LEU A 39 -6.84 12.91 4.53
N ARG A 40 -6.65 11.86 5.33
CA ARG A 40 -7.63 11.37 6.32
C ARG A 40 -7.04 11.35 7.72
N ASP A 41 -6.02 10.53 7.98
CA ASP A 41 -5.40 10.45 9.31
C ASP A 41 -4.55 11.69 9.57
N GLY A 42 -3.83 12.16 8.54
CA GLY A 42 -3.00 13.36 8.65
C GLY A 42 -3.80 14.60 9.05
N GLU A 43 -4.96 14.82 8.41
CA GLU A 43 -5.83 15.97 8.71
C GLU A 43 -6.45 15.94 10.13
N GLN A 44 -6.45 14.79 10.80
CA GLN A 44 -6.91 14.66 12.19
C GLN A 44 -5.89 15.18 13.21
N SER A 45 -4.69 15.54 12.78
CA SER A 45 -3.68 16.16 13.63
C SER A 45 -4.11 17.58 14.05
N PRO A 46 -3.90 17.99 15.32
CA PRO A 46 -4.22 19.35 15.76
C PRO A 46 -3.54 20.42 14.89
N GLY A 47 -4.35 21.33 14.32
CA GLY A 47 -3.86 22.40 13.46
C GLY A 47 -3.59 22.00 12.00
N ALA A 48 -3.93 20.77 11.59
CA ALA A 48 -3.71 20.26 10.23
C ALA A 48 -5.02 20.08 9.43
N THR A 49 -6.11 20.74 9.82
CA THR A 49 -7.39 20.67 9.09
C THR A 49 -7.21 21.16 7.67
N LEU A 50 -7.59 20.33 6.70
CA LEU A 50 -7.45 20.62 5.27
C LEU A 50 -8.78 21.09 4.69
N ASN A 51 -8.75 22.17 3.93
CA ASN A 51 -9.87 22.54 3.08
C ASN A 51 -9.83 21.79 1.74
N PHE A 52 -10.91 21.89 0.96
CA PHE A 52 -11.05 21.21 -0.33
C PHE A 52 -9.85 21.47 -1.28
N GLN A 53 -9.40 22.72 -1.42
CA GLN A 53 -8.32 23.06 -2.34
C GLN A 53 -6.98 22.50 -1.86
N GLU A 54 -6.74 22.48 -0.55
CA GLU A 54 -5.55 21.86 0.05
C GLU A 54 -5.56 20.34 -0.17
N LYS A 55 -6.71 19.66 0.01
CA LYS A 55 -6.87 18.23 -0.28
C LYS A 55 -6.55 17.92 -1.74
N MET A 56 -7.10 18.70 -2.69
CA MET A 56 -6.82 18.54 -4.12
C MET A 56 -5.35 18.77 -4.46
N HIS A 57 -4.70 19.75 -3.84
CA HIS A 57 -3.29 20.05 -4.05
C HIS A 57 -2.39 18.90 -3.55
N ILE A 58 -2.64 18.42 -2.33
CA ILE A 58 -1.89 17.31 -1.74
C ILE A 58 -2.11 16.02 -2.53
N ALA A 59 -3.36 15.71 -2.93
CA ALA A 59 -3.66 14.53 -3.74
C ALA A 59 -2.87 14.49 -5.06
N LYS A 60 -2.72 15.64 -5.73
CA LYS A 60 -1.86 15.78 -6.93
C LYS A 60 -0.38 15.53 -6.60
N GLY A 61 0.08 16.00 -5.44
CA GLY A 61 1.43 15.72 -4.93
C GLY A 61 1.67 14.23 -4.69
N LEU A 62 0.74 13.55 -4.01
CA LEU A 62 0.80 12.10 -3.75
C LEU A 62 0.85 11.30 -5.07
N HIS A 63 0.01 11.67 -6.04
CA HIS A 63 0.02 11.09 -7.37
C HIS A 63 1.39 11.27 -8.06
N ALA A 64 1.94 12.49 -8.04
CA ALA A 64 3.24 12.80 -8.65
C ALA A 64 4.41 12.07 -7.98
N MET A 65 4.33 11.81 -6.67
CA MET A 65 5.33 11.03 -5.92
C MET A 65 5.26 9.52 -6.20
N GLY A 66 4.23 9.04 -6.91
CA GLY A 66 4.10 7.63 -7.26
C GLY A 66 3.40 6.77 -6.22
N VAL A 67 2.60 7.36 -5.32
CA VAL A 67 1.84 6.62 -4.29
C VAL A 67 0.89 5.61 -4.94
N ASP A 68 0.78 4.42 -4.34
CA ASP A 68 -0.06 3.35 -4.87
C ASP A 68 -1.54 3.58 -4.57
N VAL A 69 -1.85 3.91 -3.32
CA VAL A 69 -3.20 4.14 -2.81
C VAL A 69 -3.24 5.40 -1.98
N CYS A 70 -4.22 6.26 -2.22
CA CYS A 70 -4.48 7.49 -1.47
C CYS A 70 -5.80 7.35 -0.71
N GLU A 71 -5.77 7.32 0.63
CA GLU A 71 -6.96 7.45 1.46
C GLU A 71 -7.39 8.92 1.51
N ALA A 72 -8.37 9.27 0.68
CA ALA A 72 -8.73 10.65 0.35
C ALA A 72 -9.63 11.33 1.40
N GLY A 73 -10.20 10.58 2.34
CA GLY A 73 -11.04 11.13 3.40
C GLY A 73 -12.10 10.15 3.91
N PHE A 74 -13.10 10.69 4.62
CA PHE A 74 -14.22 9.93 5.19
C PHE A 74 -15.58 10.47 4.68
N PRO A 75 -16.12 9.96 3.55
CA PRO A 75 -17.23 10.59 2.83
C PRO A 75 -18.53 10.82 3.62
N ILE A 76 -18.83 10.01 4.64
CA ILE A 76 -20.02 10.20 5.49
C ILE A 76 -19.82 11.27 6.57
N ALA A 77 -18.58 11.68 6.86
CA ALA A 77 -18.27 12.56 7.98
C ALA A 77 -18.86 13.96 7.77
N SER A 78 -18.81 14.46 6.52
CA SER A 78 -19.36 15.75 6.15
C SER A 78 -19.67 15.83 4.64
N PRO A 79 -20.53 16.76 4.20
CA PRO A 79 -20.67 17.05 2.77
C PRO A 79 -19.35 17.46 2.11
N GLY A 80 -18.51 18.21 2.83
CA GLY A 80 -17.20 18.64 2.32
C GLY A 80 -16.23 17.48 2.09
N ASP A 81 -16.25 16.46 2.95
CA ASP A 81 -15.46 15.24 2.74
C ASP A 81 -15.97 14.41 1.56
N PHE A 82 -17.29 14.31 1.41
CA PHE A 82 -17.87 13.67 0.23
C PHE A 82 -17.42 14.37 -1.05
N ASP A 83 -17.60 15.69 -1.13
CA ASP A 83 -17.27 16.47 -2.32
C ASP A 83 -15.77 16.38 -2.65
N ALA A 84 -14.90 16.42 -1.63
CA ALA A 84 -13.46 16.27 -1.80
C ALA A 84 -13.06 14.88 -2.32
N VAL A 85 -13.58 13.82 -1.70
CA VAL A 85 -13.27 12.43 -2.12
C VAL A 85 -13.76 12.19 -3.55
N SER A 86 -14.98 12.64 -3.90
CA SER A 86 -15.50 12.53 -5.26
C SER A 86 -14.67 13.27 -6.29
N ALA A 87 -14.27 14.51 -5.98
CA ALA A 87 -13.43 15.29 -6.89
C ALA A 87 -12.06 14.62 -7.10
N ILE A 88 -11.44 14.11 -6.04
CA ILE A 88 -10.16 13.37 -6.14
C ILE A 88 -10.34 12.10 -6.98
N ALA A 89 -11.40 11.33 -6.74
CA ALA A 89 -11.71 10.11 -7.50
C ALA A 89 -11.90 10.40 -9.00
N GLN A 90 -12.61 11.48 -9.34
CA GLN A 90 -12.93 11.84 -10.73
C GLN A 90 -11.77 12.53 -11.47
N GLU A 91 -11.04 13.42 -10.80
CA GLU A 91 -10.00 14.23 -11.44
C GLU A 91 -8.62 13.57 -11.41
N ILE A 92 -8.31 12.81 -10.35
CA ILE A 92 -6.96 12.29 -10.09
C ILE A 92 -6.91 10.77 -10.30
N GLY A 93 -7.95 10.03 -9.93
CA GLY A 93 -8.03 8.57 -10.11
C GLY A 93 -7.72 8.09 -11.55
N PRO A 94 -8.19 8.76 -12.62
CA PRO A 94 -7.90 8.37 -13.99
C PRO A 94 -6.49 8.72 -14.49
N LEU A 95 -5.70 9.48 -13.71
CA LEU A 95 -4.36 9.90 -14.13
C LEU A 95 -3.37 8.75 -14.00
N THR A 96 -2.56 8.54 -15.03
CA THR A 96 -1.45 7.58 -15.02
C THR A 96 -0.24 8.16 -14.30
N ARG A 97 0.34 7.42 -13.36
CA ARG A 97 1.56 7.82 -12.66
C ARG A 97 2.77 7.71 -13.57
N ALA A 98 3.65 8.69 -13.53
CA ALA A 98 4.89 8.69 -14.31
C ALA A 98 5.86 7.56 -13.94
N ALA A 99 5.82 7.08 -12.68
CA ALA A 99 6.76 6.09 -12.17
C ALA A 99 6.66 4.72 -12.87
N ASN A 100 5.45 4.28 -13.22
CA ASN A 100 5.20 2.93 -13.75
C ASN A 100 4.03 2.83 -14.74
N GLY A 101 3.31 3.93 -15.02
CA GLY A 101 2.15 3.93 -15.93
C GLY A 101 0.84 3.43 -15.31
N ASP A 102 0.88 2.95 -14.07
CA ASP A 102 -0.32 2.52 -13.33
C ASP A 102 -1.14 3.72 -12.83
N LEU A 103 -2.40 3.46 -12.46
CA LEU A 103 -3.28 4.43 -11.80
C LEU A 103 -3.03 4.46 -10.28
N MET A 104 -3.24 5.63 -9.67
CA MET A 104 -3.35 5.74 -8.22
C MET A 104 -4.75 5.34 -7.78
N THR A 105 -4.86 4.35 -6.89
CA THR A 105 -6.16 3.94 -6.35
C THR A 105 -6.62 4.99 -5.34
N ILE A 106 -7.85 5.47 -5.49
CA ILE A 106 -8.47 6.38 -4.53
C ILE A 106 -9.30 5.55 -3.54
N CYS A 107 -9.07 5.74 -2.26
CA CYS A 107 -9.72 5.04 -1.17
C CYS A 107 -10.50 6.03 -0.31
N GLY A 108 -11.76 5.73 -0.01
CA GLY A 108 -12.53 6.42 1.02
C GLY A 108 -12.68 5.53 2.25
N LEU A 109 -12.61 6.11 3.44
CA LEU A 109 -12.89 5.39 4.68
C LEU A 109 -14.40 5.18 4.85
N ALA A 110 -14.79 4.01 5.35
CA ALA A 110 -16.13 3.75 5.86
C ALA A 110 -16.05 3.00 7.19
N ARG A 111 -16.93 3.30 8.15
CA ARG A 111 -17.19 2.35 9.26
C ARG A 111 -18.01 1.18 8.71
N SER A 112 -18.07 0.09 9.47
CA SER A 112 -18.81 -1.13 9.09
C SER A 112 -20.33 -0.99 9.25
N THR A 113 -20.93 0.03 8.62
CA THR A 113 -22.37 0.23 8.54
C THR A 113 -22.79 0.43 7.09
N GLU A 114 -24.00 0.01 6.74
CA GLU A 114 -24.52 0.10 5.38
C GLU A 114 -24.51 1.54 4.84
N LYS A 115 -24.87 2.52 5.68
CA LYS A 115 -24.91 3.94 5.28
C LYS A 115 -23.51 4.49 4.98
N ASP A 116 -22.52 4.13 5.79
CA ASP A 116 -21.14 4.55 5.59
C ASP A 116 -20.55 3.94 4.32
N ILE A 117 -20.78 2.64 4.11
CA ILE A 117 -20.32 1.91 2.92
C ILE A 117 -20.97 2.49 1.66
N GLN A 118 -22.30 2.69 1.68
CA GLN A 118 -23.02 3.26 0.54
C GLN A 118 -22.52 4.67 0.23
N ARG A 119 -22.36 5.52 1.25
CA ARG A 119 -21.89 6.89 1.04
C ARG A 119 -20.47 6.95 0.50
N CYS A 120 -19.61 6.00 0.89
CA CYS A 120 -18.28 5.88 0.34
C CYS A 120 -18.28 5.35 -1.10
N TYR A 121 -19.20 4.44 -1.45
CA TYR A 121 -19.38 3.96 -2.81
C TYR A 121 -19.93 5.04 -3.75
N ASP A 122 -20.82 5.90 -3.25
CA ASP A 122 -21.40 7.01 -4.01
C ASP A 122 -20.39 8.13 -4.29
N ALA A 123 -19.30 8.19 -3.51
CA ALA A 123 -18.28 9.21 -3.61
C ALA A 123 -17.30 8.91 -4.75
#